data_AF-A0A536BE32-F1
#
_entry.id   AF-A0A536BE32-F1
#
_cell.length_a   1.000
_cell.length_b   1.000
_cell.length_c   1.000
_cell.angle_alpha   90.00
_cell.angle_beta   90.00
_cell.angle_gamma   90.00
#
_symmetry.space_group_name_H-M   'P 1'
#
loop_
_entity.id
_entity.type
_entity.pdbx_description
1 polymer ?
#
loop_
_entity_poly.entity_id
_entity_poly.type
_entity_poly.pdbx_seq_one_letter_code
_entity_poly.pdbx_strand_id
1 'polypeptide(L)'
;MAAAPELDPARLISVVARAVGRSVDAVSDVTTSPLGYTVFNPVSQGIYRVAGTGRSGASALPWSAVLKICRAPSAEELAQATDERRQVLLDTLRWDREGEAYASGLLETLPRGLAAPRCFGVERQEGTLWIWLEYVADDAAQWDVRRYALAARHLARLGGEFLASREPPTNEWLSRGWVRAWSAYFSRTMPAILDDDGVWAQPTVVELFDPEARDALRALWRDRVRWWRALDRLPLTLAHLDAFRANLMSRTARGEVETVAIDWAFVGLAPLAADVATLVVASLFYHGDALDPAELTAASLAATAEGLRDAGYRVSPAELERAHAINVIARWALPIGPLRAAGDPAREEKMAQLLRRPYREIVRLIAERTRYVCALSRDVALD
;
A
#
# COMPACT_ATOMS: atom_id res chain seq x y z
N MET A 1 -24.16 7.34 -4.95
CA MET A 1 -23.65 6.24 -4.11
C MET A 1 -23.92 4.94 -4.83
N ALA A 2 -22.97 4.02 -4.91
CA ALA A 2 -23.23 2.69 -5.46
C ALA A 2 -24.30 1.99 -4.61
N ALA A 3 -25.21 1.24 -5.25
CA ALA A 3 -26.18 0.42 -4.53
C ALA A 3 -25.45 -0.57 -3.61
N ALA A 4 -26.05 -0.89 -2.47
CA ALA A 4 -25.51 -1.93 -1.60
C ALA A 4 -25.51 -3.26 -2.38
N PRO A 5 -24.46 -4.09 -2.24
CA PRO A 5 -24.42 -5.40 -2.87
C PRO A 5 -25.56 -6.27 -2.34
N GLU A 6 -26.19 -7.03 -3.24
CA GLU A 6 -27.13 -8.08 -2.86
C GLU A 6 -26.36 -9.25 -2.26
N LEU A 7 -26.76 -9.70 -1.07
CA LEU A 7 -26.04 -10.71 -0.30
C LEU A 7 -26.84 -12.02 -0.30
N ASP A 8 -26.21 -13.12 -0.74
CA ASP A 8 -26.81 -14.46 -0.65
C ASP A 8 -26.95 -14.90 0.83
N PRO A 9 -28.18 -15.19 1.32
CA PRO A 9 -28.41 -15.65 2.69
C PRO A 9 -27.63 -16.92 3.07
N ALA A 10 -27.51 -17.89 2.16
CA ALA A 10 -26.79 -19.13 2.43
C ALA A 10 -25.30 -18.85 2.61
N ARG A 11 -24.77 -17.94 1.79
CA ARG A 11 -23.39 -17.50 1.91
C ARG A 11 -23.13 -16.76 3.21
N LEU A 12 -24.04 -15.88 3.61
CA LEU A 12 -23.95 -15.16 4.87
C LEU A 12 -23.86 -16.13 6.06
N ILE A 13 -24.68 -17.19 6.09
CA ILE A 13 -24.57 -18.20 7.17
C ILE A 13 -23.15 -18.76 7.28
N SER A 14 -22.53 -19.14 6.16
CA SER A 14 -21.15 -19.65 6.16
C SER A 14 -20.12 -18.61 6.62
N VAL A 15 -20.25 -17.35 6.16
CA VAL A 15 -19.36 -16.25 6.56
C VAL A 15 -19.48 -16.01 8.06
N VAL A 16 -20.71 -15.91 8.57
CA VAL A 16 -20.98 -15.67 9.99
C VAL A 16 -20.48 -16.82 10.84
N ALA A 17 -20.70 -18.07 10.44
CA ALA A 17 -20.20 -19.24 11.16
C ALA A 17 -18.68 -19.20 11.35
N ARG A 18 -17.93 -18.82 10.29
CA ARG A 18 -16.48 -18.61 10.35
C ARG A 18 -16.10 -17.38 11.19
N ALA A 19 -16.86 -16.30 11.12
CA ALA A 19 -16.63 -15.09 11.91
C ALA A 19 -16.78 -15.37 13.42
N VAL A 20 -17.83 -16.08 13.83
CA VAL A 20 -18.11 -16.38 15.24
C VAL A 20 -17.46 -17.67 15.76
N GLY A 21 -16.86 -18.48 14.88
CA GLY A 21 -16.15 -19.71 15.24
C GLY A 21 -17.06 -20.89 15.66
N ARG A 22 -18.32 -20.92 15.23
CA ARG A 22 -19.30 -21.98 15.53
C ARG A 22 -20.38 -22.06 14.47
N SER A 23 -21.18 -23.13 14.47
CA SER A 23 -22.31 -23.28 13.55
C SER A 23 -23.34 -22.16 13.75
N VAL A 24 -23.96 -21.74 12.64
CA VAL A 24 -25.00 -20.70 12.61
C VAL A 24 -26.17 -21.24 11.81
N ASP A 25 -27.37 -21.13 12.36
CA ASP A 25 -28.61 -21.66 11.77
C ASP A 25 -29.34 -20.59 10.94
N ALA A 26 -29.21 -19.32 11.35
CA ALA A 26 -29.87 -18.19 10.71
C ALA A 26 -29.10 -16.89 10.97
N VAL A 27 -29.25 -15.94 10.06
CA VAL A 27 -28.71 -14.57 10.17
C VAL A 27 -29.88 -13.58 10.09
N SER A 28 -29.90 -12.58 10.97
CA SER A 28 -30.89 -11.49 10.99
C SER A 28 -30.22 -10.13 11.16
N ASP A 29 -31.02 -9.06 10.99
CA ASP A 29 -30.61 -7.67 11.27
C ASP A 29 -29.37 -7.23 10.49
N VAL A 30 -29.24 -7.74 9.25
CA VAL A 30 -28.08 -7.48 8.41
C VAL A 30 -28.11 -6.04 7.92
N THR A 31 -27.01 -5.33 8.15
CA THR A 31 -26.75 -3.99 7.67
C THR A 31 -25.48 -3.99 6.84
N THR A 32 -25.51 -3.23 5.74
CA THR A 32 -24.37 -3.05 4.84
C THR A 32 -24.09 -1.56 4.71
N SER A 33 -22.92 -1.11 5.14
CA SER A 33 -22.49 0.28 5.02
C SER A 33 -21.16 0.38 4.28
N PRO A 34 -20.98 1.37 3.39
CA PRO A 34 -19.70 1.56 2.73
C PRO A 34 -18.64 1.96 3.76
N LEU A 35 -17.48 1.32 3.71
CA LEU A 35 -16.30 1.81 4.41
C LEU A 35 -15.69 2.92 3.56
N GLY A 36 -15.40 4.07 4.17
CA GLY A 36 -15.01 5.31 3.50
C GLY A 36 -13.70 5.19 2.70
N TYR A 37 -13.77 4.59 1.52
CA TYR A 37 -12.66 4.36 0.61
C TYR A 37 -12.63 5.44 -0.47
N THR A 38 -11.46 5.94 -0.83
CA THR A 38 -11.26 6.68 -2.07
C THR A 38 -10.89 5.66 -3.14
N VAL A 39 -11.70 5.53 -4.19
CA VAL A 39 -11.42 4.60 -5.30
C VAL A 39 -10.18 5.08 -6.06
N PHE A 40 -9.00 4.68 -5.61
CA PHE A 40 -7.74 4.90 -6.33
C PHE A 40 -7.43 3.72 -7.27
N ASN A 41 -7.80 2.50 -6.85
CA ASN A 41 -7.63 1.30 -7.66
C ASN A 41 -8.87 1.07 -8.57
N PRO A 42 -8.74 1.15 -9.91
CA PRO A 42 -9.88 1.03 -10.85
C PRO A 42 -10.57 -0.34 -10.83
N VAL A 43 -9.93 -1.34 -10.24
CA VAL A 43 -10.43 -2.72 -10.13
C VAL A 43 -11.23 -2.97 -8.84
N SER A 44 -11.39 -1.98 -7.98
CA SER A 44 -12.24 -2.09 -6.78
C SER A 44 -13.65 -1.61 -7.11
N GLN A 45 -14.65 -2.47 -6.92
CA GLN A 45 -16.07 -2.13 -7.09
C GLN A 45 -16.69 -1.59 -5.79
N GLY A 46 -16.13 -1.96 -4.63
CA GLY A 46 -16.55 -1.38 -3.35
C GLY A 46 -15.95 -2.11 -2.14
N ILE A 47 -15.95 -1.43 -1.00
CA ILE A 47 -15.57 -1.99 0.30
C ILE A 47 -16.69 -1.65 1.29
N TYR A 48 -17.22 -2.67 1.94
CA TYR A 48 -18.40 -2.56 2.80
C TYR A 48 -18.12 -3.20 4.15
N ARG A 49 -18.67 -2.61 5.21
CA ARG A 49 -18.86 -3.29 6.48
C ARG A 49 -20.24 -3.93 6.44
N VAL A 50 -20.28 -5.24 6.65
CA VAL A 50 -21.51 -6.00 6.82
C VAL A 50 -21.58 -6.45 8.27
N ALA A 51 -22.68 -6.17 8.95
CA ALA A 51 -22.88 -6.50 10.35
C ALA A 51 -24.31 -6.96 10.62
N GLY A 52 -24.51 -7.80 11.63
CA GLY A 52 -25.82 -8.28 12.03
C GLY A 52 -25.77 -9.25 13.19
N THR A 53 -26.79 -10.10 13.29
CA THR A 53 -26.93 -11.12 14.34
C THR A 53 -26.94 -12.51 13.74
N GLY A 54 -26.05 -13.39 14.22
CA GLY A 54 -26.03 -14.81 13.90
C GLY A 54 -26.71 -15.61 15.01
N ARG A 55 -27.53 -16.59 14.66
CA ARG A 55 -28.20 -17.49 15.61
C ARG A 55 -27.51 -18.85 15.62
N SER A 56 -27.16 -19.34 16.80
CA SER A 56 -26.59 -20.66 17.03
C SER A 56 -27.35 -21.35 18.16
N GLY A 57 -28.33 -22.18 17.81
CA GLY A 57 -29.33 -22.69 18.74
C GLY A 57 -30.09 -21.55 19.42
N ALA A 58 -30.03 -21.49 20.76
CA ALA A 58 -30.64 -20.41 21.55
C ALA A 58 -29.77 -19.15 21.67
N SER A 59 -28.52 -19.17 21.19
CA SER A 59 -27.61 -18.03 21.29
C SER A 59 -27.75 -17.06 20.12
N ALA A 60 -27.87 -15.77 20.42
CA ALA A 60 -27.76 -14.67 19.46
C ALA A 60 -26.38 -14.02 19.57
N LEU A 61 -25.68 -13.87 18.44
CA LEU A 61 -24.28 -13.49 18.39
C LEU A 61 -24.09 -12.29 17.45
N PRO A 62 -23.65 -11.13 17.96
CA PRO A 62 -23.29 -10.03 17.08
C PRO A 62 -22.06 -10.42 16.25
N TRP A 63 -22.04 -10.01 14.99
CA TRP A 63 -20.91 -10.23 14.10
C TRP A 63 -20.71 -9.03 13.18
N SER A 64 -19.49 -8.88 12.69
CA SER A 64 -19.18 -7.97 11.59
C SER A 64 -18.06 -8.51 10.71
N ALA A 65 -18.15 -8.23 9.42
CA ALA A 65 -17.15 -8.56 8.43
C ALA A 65 -16.93 -7.37 7.48
N VAL A 66 -15.77 -7.36 6.84
CA VAL A 66 -15.49 -6.50 5.68
C VAL A 66 -15.77 -7.33 4.42
N LEU A 67 -16.56 -6.78 3.51
CA LEU A 67 -16.74 -7.31 2.16
C LEU A 67 -16.01 -6.38 1.19
N LYS A 68 -14.95 -6.88 0.57
CA LYS A 68 -14.24 -6.22 -0.53
C LYS A 68 -14.64 -6.87 -1.85
N ILE A 69 -15.13 -6.07 -2.80
CA ILE A 69 -15.53 -6.53 -4.13
C ILE A 69 -14.54 -6.00 -5.15
N CYS A 70 -13.81 -6.91 -5.78
CA CYS A 70 -12.88 -6.64 -6.88
C CYS A 70 -13.53 -7.03 -8.21
N ARG A 71 -13.16 -6.36 -9.30
CA ARG A 71 -13.64 -6.63 -10.64
C ARG A 71 -12.50 -6.70 -11.65
N ALA A 72 -12.64 -7.57 -12.64
CA ALA A 72 -11.79 -7.57 -13.80
C ALA A 72 -11.97 -6.27 -14.62
N PRO A 73 -10.92 -5.78 -15.30
CA PRO A 73 -11.07 -4.81 -16.37
C PRO A 73 -12.03 -5.35 -17.44
N SER A 74 -12.95 -4.53 -17.94
CA SER A 74 -13.86 -4.91 -19.02
C SER A 74 -13.12 -5.02 -20.35
N ALA A 75 -13.70 -5.75 -21.32
CA ALA A 75 -13.16 -5.83 -22.67
C ALA A 75 -13.04 -4.44 -23.33
N GLU A 76 -13.99 -3.55 -23.05
CA GLU A 76 -13.97 -2.17 -23.54
C GLU A 76 -12.83 -1.36 -22.91
N GLU A 77 -12.64 -1.44 -21.59
CA GLU A 77 -11.53 -0.78 -20.90
C GLU A 77 -10.18 -1.22 -21.44
N LEU A 78 -10.03 -2.52 -21.73
CA LEU A 78 -8.81 -3.08 -22.31
C LEU A 78 -8.62 -2.67 -23.78
N ALA A 79 -9.70 -2.56 -24.56
CA ALA A 79 -9.65 -2.14 -25.95
C ALA A 79 -9.28 -0.64 -26.08
N GLN A 80 -9.74 0.20 -25.15
CA GLN A 80 -9.47 1.65 -25.15
C GLN A 80 -8.14 2.02 -24.48
N ALA A 81 -7.54 1.11 -23.70
CA ALA A 81 -6.26 1.34 -23.04
C ALA A 81 -5.08 1.37 -24.03
N THR A 82 -4.13 2.29 -23.82
CA THR A 82 -2.79 2.16 -24.43
C THR A 82 -2.12 0.87 -23.96
N ASP A 83 -1.12 0.39 -24.68
CA ASP A 83 -0.43 -0.86 -24.31
C ASP A 83 0.19 -0.78 -22.90
N GLU A 84 0.75 0.37 -22.51
CA GLU A 84 1.28 0.57 -21.16
C GLU A 84 0.16 0.55 -20.11
N ARG A 85 -0.98 1.17 -20.40
CA ARG A 85 -2.13 1.16 -19.48
C ARG A 85 -2.70 -0.24 -19.35
N ARG A 86 -2.80 -0.99 -20.45
CA ARG A 86 -3.26 -2.38 -20.47
C ARG A 86 -2.36 -3.25 -19.60
N GLN A 87 -1.04 -3.14 -19.74
CA GLN A 87 -0.10 -3.88 -18.90
C GLN A 87 -0.26 -3.57 -17.41
N VAL A 88 -0.41 -2.28 -17.06
CA VAL A 88 -0.63 -1.86 -15.66
C VAL A 88 -1.94 -2.43 -15.10
N LEU A 89 -3.02 -2.46 -15.89
CA LEU A 89 -4.30 -3.02 -15.46
C LEU A 89 -4.26 -4.54 -15.24
N LEU A 90 -3.52 -5.26 -16.08
CA LEU A 90 -3.45 -6.72 -16.03
C LEU A 90 -2.43 -7.26 -15.03
N ASP A 91 -1.44 -6.46 -14.64
CA ASP A 91 -0.34 -6.89 -13.77
C ASP A 91 -0.22 -6.01 -12.51
N THR A 92 0.26 -4.78 -12.62
CA THR A 92 0.51 -3.90 -11.46
C THR A 92 -0.75 -3.69 -10.60
N LEU A 93 -1.92 -3.56 -11.25
CA LEU A 93 -3.24 -3.39 -10.64
C LEU A 93 -4.11 -4.64 -10.80
N ARG A 94 -3.49 -5.82 -10.99
CA ARG A 94 -4.19 -7.10 -11.16
C ARG A 94 -5.26 -7.28 -10.08
N TRP A 95 -6.48 -7.49 -10.54
CA TRP A 95 -7.69 -7.35 -9.72
C TRP A 95 -7.94 -8.48 -8.72
N ASP A 96 -7.46 -9.69 -8.99
CA ASP A 96 -7.75 -10.88 -8.18
C ASP A 96 -6.63 -11.24 -7.19
N ARG A 97 -5.49 -10.53 -7.24
CA ARG A 97 -4.28 -10.86 -6.47
C ARG A 97 -4.53 -11.05 -4.97
N GLU A 98 -5.30 -10.15 -4.35
CA GLU A 98 -5.56 -10.23 -2.91
C GLU A 98 -6.37 -11.48 -2.55
N GLY A 99 -7.38 -11.84 -3.35
CA GLY A 99 -8.15 -13.05 -3.08
C GLY A 99 -7.35 -14.32 -3.33
N GLU A 100 -6.45 -14.31 -4.32
CA GLU A 100 -5.47 -15.40 -4.50
C GLU A 100 -4.52 -15.52 -3.29
N ALA A 101 -4.06 -14.39 -2.73
CA ALA A 101 -3.21 -14.38 -1.55
C ALA A 101 -3.91 -15.02 -0.34
N TYR A 102 -5.18 -14.68 -0.08
CA TYR A 102 -5.97 -15.32 0.97
C TYR A 102 -6.27 -16.80 0.69
N ALA A 103 -6.60 -17.16 -0.55
CA ALA A 103 -6.95 -18.53 -0.92
C ALA A 103 -5.73 -19.48 -0.90
N SER A 104 -4.52 -18.95 -1.10
CA SER A 104 -3.30 -19.76 -1.19
C SER A 104 -2.76 -20.27 0.15
N GLY A 105 -3.26 -19.76 1.28
CA GLY A 105 -2.69 -20.01 2.61
C GLY A 105 -1.41 -19.22 2.92
N LEU A 106 -0.89 -18.41 1.97
CA LEU A 106 0.31 -17.58 2.19
C LEU A 106 0.18 -16.72 3.45
N LEU A 107 -0.97 -16.06 3.61
CA LEU A 107 -1.26 -15.14 4.72
C LEU A 107 -1.51 -15.84 6.06
N GLU A 108 -1.65 -17.17 6.07
CA GLU A 108 -1.74 -17.97 7.30
C GLU A 108 -0.35 -18.32 7.86
N THR A 109 0.70 -18.12 7.06
CA THR A 109 2.10 -18.42 7.41
C THR A 109 2.93 -17.17 7.74
N LEU A 110 2.27 -16.06 8.10
CA LEU A 110 2.95 -14.82 8.45
C LEU A 110 3.77 -14.99 9.75
N PRO A 111 4.94 -14.33 9.85
CA PRO A 111 5.81 -14.45 11.01
C PRO A 111 5.18 -13.81 12.25
N ARG A 112 5.65 -14.23 13.43
CA ARG A 112 5.18 -13.69 14.71
C ARG A 112 5.20 -12.16 14.74
N GLY A 113 4.08 -11.58 15.16
CA GLY A 113 3.86 -10.14 15.26
C GLY A 113 3.27 -9.50 14.01
N LEU A 114 3.28 -10.19 12.86
CA LEU A 114 2.58 -9.78 11.65
C LEU A 114 1.37 -10.67 11.42
N ALA A 115 0.22 -10.09 11.13
CA ALA A 115 -0.99 -10.81 10.79
C ALA A 115 -1.71 -10.17 9.59
N ALA A 116 -2.57 -10.94 8.94
CA ALA A 116 -3.60 -10.43 8.04
C ALA A 116 -4.98 -10.58 8.71
N PRO A 117 -6.00 -9.83 8.28
CA PRO A 117 -7.39 -10.11 8.64
C PRO A 117 -7.72 -11.58 8.42
N ARG A 118 -8.47 -12.21 9.33
CA ARG A 118 -8.97 -13.57 9.06
C ARG A 118 -9.86 -13.54 7.81
N CYS A 119 -9.67 -14.49 6.90
CA CYS A 119 -10.53 -14.65 5.74
C CYS A 119 -11.71 -15.57 6.05
N PHE A 120 -12.93 -15.06 5.89
CA PHE A 120 -14.17 -15.83 6.01
C PHE A 120 -14.60 -16.45 4.69
N GLY A 121 -14.04 -16.00 3.57
CA GLY A 121 -14.17 -16.68 2.29
C GLY A 121 -13.87 -15.78 1.11
N VAL A 122 -13.48 -16.43 0.01
CA VAL A 122 -13.28 -15.80 -1.29
C VAL A 122 -14.32 -16.41 -2.24
N GLU A 123 -15.02 -15.58 -3.00
CA GLU A 123 -16.03 -16.01 -3.97
C GLU A 123 -15.72 -15.42 -5.32
N ARG A 124 -15.54 -16.30 -6.30
CA ARG A 124 -15.33 -15.89 -7.68
C ARG A 124 -16.66 -15.96 -8.40
N GLN A 125 -17.03 -14.85 -9.02
CA GLN A 125 -18.17 -14.73 -9.91
C GLN A 125 -17.64 -14.28 -11.29
N GLU A 126 -18.49 -14.30 -12.32
CA GLU A 126 -18.06 -13.85 -13.66
C GLU A 126 -17.55 -12.40 -13.61
N GLY A 127 -16.23 -12.24 -13.77
CA GLY A 127 -15.57 -10.93 -13.77
C GLY A 127 -15.49 -10.23 -12.41
N THR A 128 -15.92 -10.83 -11.30
CA THR A 128 -15.78 -10.25 -9.95
C THR A 128 -15.29 -11.25 -8.90
N LEU A 129 -14.72 -10.73 -7.83
CA LEU A 129 -14.17 -11.50 -6.72
C LEU A 129 -14.57 -10.81 -5.42
N TRP A 130 -15.26 -11.55 -4.56
CA TRP A 130 -15.74 -11.06 -3.28
C TRP A 130 -14.88 -11.68 -2.20
N ILE A 131 -14.29 -10.83 -1.35
CA ILE A 131 -13.39 -11.23 -0.28
C ILE A 131 -14.05 -10.83 1.04
N TRP A 132 -14.40 -11.82 1.85
CA TRP A 132 -14.95 -11.61 3.19
C TRP A 132 -13.84 -11.70 4.23
N LEU A 133 -13.60 -10.60 4.93
CA LEU A 133 -12.51 -10.45 5.88
C LEU A 133 -13.01 -10.07 7.26
N GLU A 134 -12.19 -10.35 8.26
CA GLU A 134 -12.33 -9.78 9.61
C GLU A 134 -12.38 -8.25 9.54
N TYR A 135 -13.32 -7.66 10.26
CA TYR A 135 -13.26 -6.23 10.57
C TYR A 135 -12.24 -6.01 11.68
N VAL A 136 -11.06 -5.51 11.32
CA VAL A 136 -9.97 -5.25 12.27
C VAL A 136 -10.16 -3.87 12.88
N ALA A 137 -10.34 -3.82 14.21
CA ALA A 137 -10.28 -2.58 14.96
C ALA A 137 -8.81 -2.21 15.21
N ASP A 138 -8.49 -0.93 15.08
CA ASP A 138 -7.16 -0.41 15.38
C ASP A 138 -7.12 0.06 16.84
N ASP A 139 -6.34 -0.62 17.66
CA ASP A 139 -6.14 -0.27 19.08
C ASP A 139 -5.37 1.04 19.25
N ALA A 140 -4.69 1.53 18.21
CA ALA A 140 -3.85 2.72 18.26
C ALA A 140 -4.18 3.70 17.13
N ALA A 141 -5.15 4.59 17.37
CA ALA A 141 -5.59 5.58 16.40
C ALA A 141 -4.47 6.49 15.88
N GLN A 142 -3.45 6.78 16.70
CA GLN A 142 -2.24 7.50 16.31
C GLN A 142 -1.00 6.68 16.68
N TRP A 143 0.00 6.70 15.80
CA TRP A 143 1.25 5.97 16.00
C TRP A 143 2.38 6.95 16.32
N ASP A 144 3.12 6.66 17.38
CA ASP A 144 4.42 7.27 17.63
C ASP A 144 5.52 6.56 16.82
N VAL A 145 6.73 7.13 16.80
CA VAL A 145 7.90 6.55 16.10
C VAL A 145 8.14 5.09 16.51
N ARG A 146 7.93 4.74 17.78
CA ARG A 146 8.14 3.37 18.30
C ARG A 146 7.17 2.39 17.66
N ARG A 147 5.91 2.77 17.43
CA ARG A 147 4.93 1.90 16.78
C ARG A 147 5.24 1.69 15.29
N TYR A 148 5.73 2.69 14.57
CA TYR A 148 6.24 2.52 13.20
C TYR A 148 7.46 1.59 13.18
N ALA A 149 8.42 1.79 14.08
CA ALA A 149 9.59 0.93 14.19
C ALA A 149 9.18 -0.54 14.43
N LEU A 150 8.20 -0.78 15.30
CA LEU A 150 7.65 -2.12 15.54
C LEU A 150 7.01 -2.71 14.27
N ALA A 151 6.23 -1.93 13.51
CA ALA A 151 5.68 -2.37 12.24
C ALA A 151 6.78 -2.71 11.21
N ALA A 152 7.82 -1.87 11.13
CA ALA A 152 8.97 -2.10 10.25
C ALA A 152 9.67 -3.42 10.61
N ARG A 153 9.84 -3.72 11.90
CA ARG A 153 10.39 -5.01 12.37
C ARG A 153 9.51 -6.19 11.95
N HIS A 154 8.19 -6.09 12.11
CA HIS A 154 7.25 -7.14 11.73
C HIS A 154 7.25 -7.42 10.21
N LEU A 155 7.23 -6.37 9.39
CA LEU A 155 7.35 -6.49 7.93
C LEU A 155 8.71 -7.06 7.52
N ALA A 156 9.79 -6.66 8.20
CA ALA A 156 11.13 -7.15 7.93
C ALA A 156 11.30 -8.63 8.27
N ARG A 157 10.59 -9.16 9.28
CA ARG A 157 10.56 -10.62 9.54
C ARG A 157 9.99 -11.37 8.34
N LEU A 158 8.92 -10.86 7.73
CA LEU A 158 8.29 -11.50 6.56
C LEU A 158 9.31 -11.64 5.44
N GLY A 159 9.95 -10.55 5.06
CA GLY A 159 10.96 -10.59 4.02
C GLY A 159 12.21 -11.38 4.42
N GLY A 160 12.59 -11.31 5.69
CA GLY A 160 13.77 -11.99 6.22
C GLY A 160 13.69 -13.51 6.06
N GLU A 161 12.50 -14.12 6.22
CA GLU A 161 12.34 -15.57 6.05
C GLU A 161 12.73 -16.03 4.64
N PHE A 162 12.32 -15.29 3.61
CA PHE A 162 12.60 -15.58 2.19
C PHE A 162 14.01 -15.19 1.75
N LEU A 163 14.69 -14.33 2.50
CA LEU A 163 16.11 -14.02 2.28
C LEU A 163 17.04 -15.03 2.95
N ALA A 164 16.60 -15.65 4.05
CA ALA A 164 17.44 -16.54 4.85
C ALA A 164 17.24 -18.03 4.53
N SER A 165 15.99 -18.51 4.48
CA SER A 165 15.72 -19.95 4.60
C SER A 165 14.56 -20.49 3.76
N ARG A 166 13.61 -19.64 3.36
CA ARG A 166 12.48 -20.04 2.51
C ARG A 166 12.78 -19.74 1.06
N GLU A 167 12.40 -20.65 0.17
CA GLU A 167 12.39 -20.36 -1.26
C GLU A 167 11.33 -19.29 -1.59
N PRO A 168 11.63 -18.34 -2.50
CA PRO A 168 10.66 -17.36 -2.94
C PRO A 168 9.40 -18.02 -3.52
N PRO A 169 8.18 -17.56 -3.18
CA PRO A 169 6.98 -18.17 -3.71
C PRO A 169 6.89 -18.02 -5.25
N THR A 170 6.44 -19.10 -5.90
CA THR A 170 6.41 -19.21 -7.36
C THR A 170 5.04 -18.88 -7.96
N ASN A 171 4.03 -18.58 -7.13
CA ASN A 171 2.68 -18.28 -7.60
C ASN A 171 2.69 -17.17 -8.66
N GLU A 172 2.01 -17.40 -9.79
CA GLU A 172 1.97 -16.49 -10.94
C GLU A 172 1.20 -15.20 -10.64
N TRP A 173 0.32 -15.22 -9.65
CA TRP A 173 -0.45 -14.06 -9.25
C TRP A 173 0.33 -13.04 -8.42
N LEU A 174 1.50 -13.40 -7.89
CA LEU A 174 2.33 -12.48 -7.12
C LEU A 174 2.84 -11.33 -7.99
N SER A 175 2.92 -10.14 -7.40
CA SER A 175 3.58 -9.01 -8.04
C SER A 175 5.06 -9.31 -8.30
N ARG A 176 5.55 -8.96 -9.49
CA ARG A 176 6.96 -9.07 -9.89
C ARG A 176 7.38 -7.79 -10.60
N GLY A 177 8.52 -7.22 -10.22
CA GLY A 177 8.98 -5.94 -10.80
C GLY A 177 8.02 -4.76 -10.56
N TRP A 178 7.11 -4.88 -9.59
CA TRP A 178 6.00 -3.96 -9.36
C TRP A 178 6.48 -2.53 -9.12
N VAL A 179 7.53 -2.34 -8.31
CA VAL A 179 8.08 -1.00 -8.00
C VAL A 179 8.51 -0.29 -9.28
N ARG A 180 9.21 -0.99 -10.18
CA ARG A 180 9.66 -0.43 -11.46
C ARG A 180 8.49 -0.12 -12.39
N ALA A 181 7.56 -1.06 -12.54
CA ALA A 181 6.39 -0.90 -13.41
C ALA A 181 5.50 0.28 -12.97
N TRP A 182 5.20 0.35 -11.66
CA TRP A 182 4.50 1.46 -11.04
C TRP A 182 5.17 2.80 -11.35
N SER A 183 6.47 2.89 -11.05
CA SER A 183 7.23 4.14 -11.16
C SER A 183 7.33 4.61 -12.60
N ALA A 184 7.57 3.70 -13.55
CA ALA A 184 7.61 4.01 -14.97
C ALA A 184 6.28 4.58 -15.46
N TYR A 185 5.15 3.95 -15.08
CA TYR A 185 3.83 4.41 -15.48
C TYR A 185 3.46 5.76 -14.85
N PHE A 186 3.57 5.90 -13.53
CA PHE A 186 3.14 7.11 -12.82
C PHE A 186 4.08 8.30 -13.04
N SER A 187 5.32 8.07 -13.50
CA SER A 187 6.26 9.15 -13.83
C SER A 187 6.30 9.50 -15.32
N ARG A 188 5.53 8.85 -16.19
CA ARG A 188 5.53 9.10 -17.65
C ARG A 188 5.22 10.56 -18.02
N THR A 189 4.47 11.25 -17.17
CA THR A 189 4.02 12.63 -17.39
C THR A 189 5.00 13.67 -16.84
N MET A 190 6.13 13.25 -16.24
CA MET A 190 7.05 14.14 -15.56
C MET A 190 7.79 15.14 -16.44
N PRO A 191 8.29 14.80 -17.64
CA PRO A 191 8.97 15.79 -18.49
C PRO A 191 8.13 17.04 -18.71
N ALA A 192 6.85 16.86 -19.05
CA ALA A 192 5.95 17.97 -19.29
C ALA A 192 5.61 18.80 -18.04
N ILE A 193 5.83 18.29 -16.81
CA ILE A 193 5.69 19.09 -15.58
C ILE A 193 7.00 19.80 -15.26
N LEU A 194 8.13 19.09 -15.43
CA LEU A 194 9.46 19.64 -15.19
C LEU A 194 9.81 20.75 -16.17
N ASP A 195 9.26 20.74 -17.38
CA ASP A 195 9.58 21.73 -18.43
C ASP A 195 8.54 22.86 -18.56
N ASP A 196 7.47 22.82 -17.79
CA ASP A 196 6.42 23.85 -17.82
C ASP A 196 6.74 25.00 -16.86
N ASP A 197 7.28 26.11 -17.38
CA ASP A 197 7.56 27.31 -16.60
C ASP A 197 6.31 27.92 -15.98
N GLY A 198 5.14 27.73 -16.59
CA GLY A 198 3.86 28.20 -16.06
C GLY A 198 3.49 27.50 -14.75
N VAL A 199 3.79 26.21 -14.60
CA VAL A 199 3.62 25.47 -13.33
C VAL A 199 4.62 25.96 -12.28
N TRP A 200 5.90 26.09 -12.63
CA TRP A 200 6.95 26.45 -11.68
C TRP A 200 6.95 27.93 -11.29
N ALA A 201 6.30 28.80 -12.08
CA ALA A 201 6.09 30.20 -11.74
C ALA A 201 4.84 30.44 -10.85
N GLN A 202 4.02 29.41 -10.58
CA GLN A 202 2.83 29.59 -9.74
C GLN A 202 3.22 29.98 -8.31
N PRO A 203 2.54 30.97 -7.69
CA PRO A 203 2.91 31.46 -6.36
C PRO A 203 3.04 30.35 -5.31
N THR A 204 2.09 29.41 -5.26
CA THR A 204 2.10 28.29 -4.32
C THR A 204 3.30 27.36 -4.51
N VAL A 205 3.78 27.17 -5.76
CA VAL A 205 4.94 26.31 -6.05
C VAL A 205 6.23 27.02 -5.68
N VAL A 206 6.38 28.29 -6.08
CA VAL A 206 7.56 29.12 -5.75
C VAL A 206 7.74 29.27 -4.24
N GLU A 207 6.65 29.40 -3.50
CA GLU A 207 6.70 29.57 -2.05
C GLU A 207 7.11 28.29 -1.31
N LEU A 208 6.65 27.12 -1.77
CA LEU A 208 6.79 25.87 -1.02
C LEU A 208 8.01 25.04 -1.42
N PHE A 209 8.51 25.17 -2.64
CA PHE A 209 9.67 24.43 -3.12
C PHE A 209 10.97 25.22 -2.92
N ASP A 210 12.04 24.50 -2.58
CA ASP A 210 13.39 25.07 -2.61
C ASP A 210 13.74 25.51 -4.04
N PRO A 211 14.50 26.62 -4.23
CA PRO A 211 14.84 27.14 -5.56
C PRO A 211 15.50 26.11 -6.49
N GLU A 212 16.32 25.22 -5.93
CA GLU A 212 17.05 24.19 -6.68
C GLU A 212 16.23 22.92 -6.94
N ALA A 213 15.03 22.80 -6.37
CA ALA A 213 14.25 21.56 -6.39
C ALA A 213 13.90 21.10 -7.81
N ARG A 214 13.56 22.04 -8.71
CA ARG A 214 13.24 21.73 -10.12
C ARG A 214 14.42 21.08 -10.83
N ASP A 215 15.62 21.63 -10.65
CA ASP A 215 16.83 21.13 -11.30
C ASP A 215 17.31 19.81 -10.69
N ALA A 216 17.14 19.64 -9.37
CA ALA A 216 17.38 18.37 -8.70
C ALA A 216 16.43 17.27 -9.23
N LEU A 217 15.13 17.55 -9.38
CA LEU A 217 14.17 16.62 -9.95
C LEU A 217 14.47 16.31 -11.42
N ARG A 218 14.94 17.29 -12.21
CA ARG A 218 15.44 17.05 -13.59
C ARG A 218 16.66 16.14 -13.60
N ALA A 219 17.58 16.29 -12.66
CA ALA A 219 18.73 15.40 -12.54
C ALA A 219 18.29 13.96 -12.20
N LEU A 220 17.42 13.80 -11.20
CA LEU A 220 16.83 12.49 -10.86
C LEU A 220 16.08 11.87 -12.03
N TRP A 221 15.34 12.69 -12.80
CA TRP A 221 14.70 12.22 -14.02
C TRP A 221 15.72 11.69 -15.02
N ARG A 222 16.82 12.41 -15.30
CA ARG A 222 17.88 11.95 -16.21
C ARG A 222 18.51 10.63 -15.73
N ASP A 223 18.77 10.52 -14.42
CA ASP A 223 19.41 9.34 -13.82
C ASP A 223 18.45 8.17 -13.51
N ARG A 224 17.13 8.31 -13.72
CA ARG A 224 16.11 7.32 -13.31
C ARG A 224 16.40 5.87 -13.73
N VAL A 225 17.00 5.67 -14.91
CA VAL A 225 17.35 4.33 -15.40
C VAL A 225 18.49 3.71 -14.57
N ARG A 226 19.44 4.51 -14.08
CA ARG A 226 20.51 4.03 -13.19
C ARG A 226 19.93 3.60 -11.85
N TRP A 227 18.99 4.38 -11.29
CA TRP A 227 18.27 4.02 -10.06
C TRP A 227 17.45 2.74 -10.23
N TRP A 228 16.73 2.57 -11.34
CA TRP A 228 16.01 1.31 -11.61
C TRP A 228 16.95 0.11 -11.77
N ARG A 229 18.09 0.27 -12.44
CA ARG A 229 19.08 -0.81 -12.53
C ARG A 229 19.67 -1.18 -11.17
N ALA A 230 19.90 -0.21 -10.30
CA ALA A 230 20.35 -0.45 -8.93
C ALA A 230 19.27 -1.19 -8.12
N LEU A 231 18.01 -0.80 -8.29
CA LEU A 231 16.84 -1.46 -7.70
C LEU A 231 16.76 -2.94 -8.14
N ASP A 232 16.98 -3.22 -9.42
CA ASP A 232 16.94 -4.57 -10.00
C ASP A 232 18.08 -5.48 -9.47
N ARG A 233 19.15 -4.92 -8.87
CA ARG A 233 20.26 -5.67 -8.28
C ARG A 233 20.09 -5.99 -6.79
N LEU A 234 19.14 -5.35 -6.12
CA LEU A 234 18.89 -5.62 -4.71
C LEU A 234 18.34 -7.05 -4.52
N PRO A 235 18.67 -7.73 -3.40
CA PRO A 235 18.08 -9.02 -3.07
C PRO A 235 16.55 -8.96 -3.10
N LEU A 236 15.93 -9.93 -3.75
CA LEU A 236 14.47 -10.05 -3.78
C LEU A 236 13.95 -10.78 -2.55
N THR A 237 12.81 -10.31 -2.04
CA THR A 237 12.11 -10.89 -0.91
C THR A 237 10.60 -10.77 -1.09
N LEU A 238 9.80 -11.41 -0.24
CA LEU A 238 8.36 -11.18 -0.19
C LEU A 238 8.05 -9.88 0.56
N ALA A 239 7.20 -9.04 -0.03
CA ALA A 239 6.79 -7.76 0.55
C ALA A 239 5.29 -7.54 0.35
N HIS A 240 4.70 -6.73 1.23
CA HIS A 240 3.33 -6.25 1.11
C HIS A 240 3.17 -5.24 -0.04
N LEU A 241 4.21 -4.44 -0.31
CA LEU A 241 4.32 -3.38 -1.32
C LEU A 241 3.40 -2.15 -1.11
N ASP A 242 2.41 -2.25 -0.22
CA ASP A 242 1.51 -1.16 0.18
C ASP A 242 1.44 -0.90 1.70
N ALA A 243 2.52 -1.22 2.43
CA ALA A 243 2.55 -1.18 3.89
C ALA A 243 2.78 0.22 4.49
N PHE A 244 1.87 1.16 4.22
CA PHE A 244 1.83 2.46 4.89
C PHE A 244 0.80 2.48 6.03
N ARG A 245 0.85 3.51 6.89
CA ARG A 245 0.07 3.57 8.13
C ARG A 245 -1.42 3.21 7.99
N ALA A 246 -2.12 3.69 6.96
CA ALA A 246 -3.56 3.44 6.84
C ALA A 246 -3.89 1.98 6.47
N ASN A 247 -2.92 1.21 5.98
CA ASN A 247 -3.05 -0.23 5.71
C ASN A 247 -2.50 -1.10 6.86
N LEU A 248 -2.06 -0.50 7.97
CA LEU A 248 -1.51 -1.22 9.11
C LEU A 248 -2.27 -0.86 10.39
N MET A 249 -2.85 -1.87 11.03
CA MET A 249 -3.57 -1.71 12.30
C MET A 249 -2.74 -2.24 13.45
N SER A 250 -2.91 -1.64 14.62
CA SER A 250 -2.40 -2.16 15.88
C SER A 250 -3.44 -3.05 16.53
N ARG A 251 -3.04 -4.25 16.95
CA ARG A 251 -3.90 -5.16 17.70
C ARG A 251 -3.12 -5.79 18.84
N THR A 252 -3.67 -5.80 20.04
CA THR A 252 -3.12 -6.56 21.16
C THR A 252 -3.70 -7.96 21.17
N ALA A 253 -2.86 -8.97 20.88
CA ALA A 253 -3.25 -10.37 20.89
C ALA A 253 -2.30 -11.17 21.78
N ARG A 254 -2.85 -12.01 22.66
CA ARG A 254 -2.06 -12.87 23.58
C ARG A 254 -1.02 -12.09 24.42
N GLY A 255 -1.31 -10.84 24.76
CA GLY A 255 -0.42 -9.97 25.53
C GLY A 255 0.67 -9.28 24.72
N GLU A 256 0.69 -9.45 23.39
CA GLU A 256 1.66 -8.82 22.49
C GLU A 256 0.98 -7.88 21.50
N VAL A 257 1.68 -6.83 21.13
CA VAL A 257 1.23 -5.92 20.07
C VAL A 257 1.59 -6.52 18.71
N GLU A 258 0.58 -6.81 17.92
CA GLU A 258 0.69 -7.24 16.53
C GLU A 258 0.50 -6.05 15.58
N THR A 259 1.09 -6.17 14.40
CA THR A 259 0.75 -5.37 13.23
C THR A 259 -0.13 -6.19 12.33
N VAL A 260 -1.38 -5.76 12.14
CA VAL A 260 -2.31 -6.39 11.20
C VAL A 260 -2.26 -5.60 9.90
N ALA A 261 -1.68 -6.19 8.85
CA ALA A 261 -1.61 -5.58 7.53
C ALA A 261 -2.85 -5.96 6.71
N ILE A 262 -3.52 -4.94 6.16
CA ILE A 262 -4.69 -5.07 5.31
C ILE A 262 -4.34 -4.66 3.87
N ASP A 263 -5.19 -5.03 2.92
CA ASP A 263 -5.03 -4.72 1.50
C ASP A 263 -3.77 -5.33 0.87
N TRP A 264 -3.77 -6.65 0.72
CA TRP A 264 -2.66 -7.41 0.12
C TRP A 264 -2.69 -7.39 -1.41
N ALA A 265 -3.34 -6.41 -2.04
CA ALA A 265 -3.54 -6.36 -3.49
C ALA A 265 -2.25 -6.20 -4.33
N PHE A 266 -1.14 -5.79 -3.69
CA PHE A 266 0.18 -5.65 -4.33
C PHE A 266 1.22 -6.66 -3.83
N VAL A 267 0.84 -7.62 -2.97
CA VAL A 267 1.80 -8.57 -2.41
C VAL A 267 2.63 -9.28 -3.48
N GLY A 268 3.93 -9.38 -3.27
CA GLY A 268 4.80 -9.97 -4.27
C GLY A 268 6.27 -9.94 -3.95
N LEU A 269 7.07 -10.35 -4.93
CA LEU A 269 8.52 -10.26 -4.84
C LEU A 269 8.96 -8.83 -5.08
N ALA A 270 9.68 -8.29 -4.10
CA ALA A 270 10.17 -6.93 -4.10
C ALA A 270 11.64 -6.86 -3.64
N PRO A 271 12.38 -5.84 -4.09
CA PRO A 271 13.69 -5.51 -3.56
C PRO A 271 13.70 -5.37 -2.03
N LEU A 272 14.81 -5.75 -1.40
CA LEU A 272 15.10 -5.46 0.00
C LEU A 272 14.77 -3.99 0.32
N ALA A 273 14.14 -3.77 1.48
CA ALA A 273 13.69 -2.47 1.99
C ALA A 273 12.47 -1.83 1.28
N ALA A 274 11.79 -2.52 0.35
CA ALA A 274 10.60 -1.97 -0.31
C ALA A 274 9.45 -1.59 0.64
N ASP A 275 9.16 -2.43 1.64
CA ASP A 275 8.09 -2.17 2.61
C ASP A 275 8.45 -1.05 3.58
N VAL A 276 9.68 -1.01 4.12
CA VAL A 276 10.08 0.10 5.01
C VAL A 276 10.14 1.43 4.27
N ALA A 277 10.56 1.45 3.01
CA ALA A 277 10.51 2.65 2.18
C ALA A 277 9.07 3.15 1.98
N THR A 278 8.12 2.23 1.77
CA THR A 278 6.69 2.56 1.67
C THR A 278 6.13 3.07 3.00
N LEU A 279 6.46 2.37 4.09
CA LEU A 279 6.02 2.70 5.44
C LEU A 279 6.43 4.12 5.83
N VAL A 280 7.66 4.53 5.54
CA VAL A 280 8.13 5.88 5.86
C VAL A 280 7.55 6.90 4.89
N VAL A 281 7.79 6.73 3.59
CA VAL A 281 7.55 7.81 2.61
C VAL A 281 6.07 8.05 2.37
N ALA A 282 5.25 7.00 2.26
CA ALA A 282 3.83 7.21 2.01
C ALA A 282 3.12 7.75 3.26
N SER A 283 3.47 7.27 4.45
CA SER A 283 2.90 7.75 5.72
C SER A 283 3.19 9.24 5.94
N LEU A 284 4.46 9.66 5.79
CA LEU A 284 4.85 11.07 5.95
C LEU A 284 4.28 11.97 4.85
N PHE A 285 4.48 11.61 3.58
CA PHE A 285 4.33 12.57 2.48
C PHE A 285 3.10 12.35 1.59
N TYR A 286 2.34 11.29 1.81
CA TYR A 286 1.03 11.08 1.16
C TYR A 286 -0.11 11.17 2.16
N HIS A 287 0.08 10.59 3.35
CA HIS A 287 -0.89 10.63 4.43
C HIS A 287 -0.68 11.81 5.40
N GLY A 288 0.50 12.45 5.38
CA GLY A 288 0.75 13.67 6.14
C GLY A 288 0.91 13.42 7.64
N ASP A 289 1.40 12.25 8.03
CA ASP A 289 1.67 11.93 9.43
C ASP A 289 2.72 12.90 9.99
N ALA A 290 2.40 13.56 11.11
CA ALA A 290 3.20 14.64 11.68
C ALA A 290 4.37 14.09 12.53
N LEU A 291 5.34 13.47 11.88
CA LEU A 291 6.56 12.91 12.48
C LEU A 291 7.81 13.49 11.81
N ASP A 292 8.92 13.53 12.55
CA ASP A 292 10.21 13.93 11.97
C ASP A 292 10.69 12.85 10.97
N PRO A 293 10.97 13.21 9.70
CA PRO A 293 11.39 12.23 8.70
C PRO A 293 12.69 11.52 9.04
N ALA A 294 13.67 12.20 9.65
CA ALA A 294 14.96 11.61 9.97
C ALA A 294 14.84 10.63 11.15
N GLU A 295 14.14 11.03 12.20
CA GLU A 295 13.85 10.18 13.36
C GLU A 295 13.08 8.92 12.96
N LEU A 296 11.99 9.09 12.19
CA LEU A 296 11.17 7.97 11.74
C LEU A 296 11.96 6.99 10.86
N THR A 297 12.76 7.51 9.94
CA THR A 297 13.59 6.69 9.04
C THR A 297 14.63 5.91 9.84
N ALA A 298 15.39 6.57 10.71
CA ALA A 298 16.42 5.92 11.51
C ALA A 298 15.83 4.82 12.40
N ALA A 299 14.74 5.09 13.09
CA ALA A 299 14.08 4.10 13.94
C ALA A 299 13.53 2.92 13.13
N SER A 300 12.92 3.18 11.97
CA SER A 300 12.35 2.15 11.11
C SER A 300 13.43 1.26 10.48
N LEU A 301 14.58 1.81 10.07
CA LEU A 301 15.70 1.04 9.52
C LEU A 301 16.41 0.20 10.60
N ALA A 302 16.60 0.76 11.80
CA ALA A 302 17.15 0.01 12.92
C ALA A 302 16.26 -1.22 13.26
N ALA A 303 14.95 -1.01 13.33
CA ALA A 303 13.99 -2.07 13.61
C ALA A 303 13.83 -3.06 12.42
N THR A 304 13.97 -2.58 11.17
CA THR A 304 14.06 -3.45 9.99
C THR A 304 15.26 -4.39 10.09
N ALA A 305 16.43 -3.88 10.46
CA ALA A 305 17.62 -4.70 10.66
C ALA A 305 17.43 -5.74 11.79
N GLU A 306 16.72 -5.39 12.87
CA GLU A 306 16.31 -6.35 13.90
C GLU A 306 15.38 -7.43 13.35
N GLY A 307 14.37 -7.08 12.57
CA GLY A 307 13.41 -8.04 12.03
C GLY A 307 14.03 -9.00 11.03
N LEU A 308 14.96 -8.52 10.19
CA LEU A 308 15.76 -9.39 9.32
C LEU A 308 16.60 -10.36 10.15
N ARG A 309 17.25 -9.89 11.23
CA ARG A 309 18.04 -10.73 12.13
C ARG A 309 17.19 -11.78 12.84
N ASP A 310 15.98 -11.43 13.28
CA ASP A 310 15.03 -12.35 13.91
C ASP A 310 14.72 -13.55 12.97
N ALA A 311 14.70 -13.30 11.65
CA ALA A 311 14.47 -14.32 10.62
C ALA A 311 15.76 -15.00 10.11
N GLY A 312 16.92 -14.70 10.71
CA GLY A 312 18.22 -15.30 10.36
C GLY A 312 18.97 -14.60 9.22
N TYR A 313 18.47 -13.48 8.70
CA TYR A 313 19.16 -12.69 7.67
C TYR A 313 19.92 -11.51 8.29
N ARG A 314 21.21 -11.39 7.99
CA ARG A 314 22.04 -10.26 8.45
C ARG A 314 22.39 -9.36 7.28
N VAL A 315 22.10 -8.08 7.43
CA VAL A 315 22.49 -7.01 6.51
C VAL A 315 23.24 -5.94 7.29
N SER A 316 24.27 -5.35 6.70
CA SER A 316 24.96 -4.22 7.35
C SER A 316 24.06 -2.96 7.33
N PRO A 317 24.22 -2.03 8.28
CA PRO A 317 23.47 -0.77 8.27
C PRO A 317 23.62 -0.01 6.95
N ALA A 318 24.84 0.09 6.41
CA ALA A 318 25.12 0.78 5.15
C ALA A 318 24.41 0.14 3.94
N GLU A 319 24.36 -1.19 3.86
CA GLU A 319 23.62 -1.87 2.79
C GLU A 319 22.12 -1.66 2.88
N LEU A 320 21.57 -1.65 4.11
CA LEU A 320 20.14 -1.42 4.33
C LEU A 320 19.74 0.04 4.03
N GLU A 321 20.55 1.00 4.47
CA GLU A 321 20.39 2.43 4.14
C GLU A 321 20.44 2.65 2.63
N ARG A 322 21.40 2.03 1.94
CA ARG A 322 21.50 2.07 0.48
C ARG A 322 20.27 1.46 -0.19
N ALA A 323 19.83 0.27 0.24
CA ALA A 323 18.64 -0.39 -0.31
C ALA A 323 17.37 0.45 -0.10
N HIS A 324 17.23 1.07 1.07
CA HIS A 324 16.15 2.00 1.36
C HIS A 324 16.20 3.23 0.44
N ALA A 325 17.36 3.89 0.32
CA ALA A 325 17.52 5.04 -0.56
C ALA A 325 17.17 4.72 -2.01
N ILE A 326 17.67 3.60 -2.54
CA ILE A 326 17.35 3.13 -3.90
C ILE A 326 15.84 2.94 -4.08
N ASN A 327 15.15 2.27 -3.14
CA ASN A 327 13.70 2.11 -3.19
C ASN A 327 12.97 3.47 -3.14
N VAL A 328 13.40 4.36 -2.25
CA VAL A 328 12.80 5.68 -2.11
C VAL A 328 12.92 6.50 -3.39
N ILE A 329 14.12 6.60 -3.95
CA ILE A 329 14.35 7.39 -5.17
C ILE A 329 13.66 6.76 -6.36
N ALA A 330 13.80 5.45 -6.56
CA ALA A 330 13.22 4.74 -7.70
C ALA A 330 11.69 4.83 -7.75
N ARG A 331 11.03 4.86 -6.59
CA ARG A 331 9.56 4.85 -6.45
C ARG A 331 8.93 6.23 -6.24
N TRP A 332 9.53 7.05 -5.40
CA TRP A 332 8.84 8.20 -4.81
C TRP A 332 9.42 9.57 -5.17
N ALA A 333 10.59 9.64 -5.82
CA ALA A 333 11.18 10.93 -6.16
C ALA A 333 10.33 11.73 -7.16
N LEU A 334 9.80 11.03 -8.16
CA LEU A 334 9.24 11.63 -9.37
C LEU A 334 7.72 11.81 -9.41
N PRO A 335 6.85 11.16 -8.60
CA PRO A 335 5.41 11.42 -8.68
C PRO A 335 5.01 12.85 -8.22
N ILE A 336 5.14 13.86 -9.09
CA ILE A 336 4.74 15.27 -8.87
C ILE A 336 3.51 15.67 -9.70
N GLY A 337 2.72 14.67 -10.14
CA GLY A 337 1.53 14.84 -10.98
C GLY A 337 0.55 15.95 -10.54
N PRO A 338 0.25 16.10 -9.22
CA PRO A 338 -0.66 17.13 -8.74
C PRO A 338 -0.24 18.58 -9.06
N LEU A 339 1.04 18.85 -9.34
CA LEU A 339 1.49 20.20 -9.71
C LEU A 339 0.89 20.69 -11.03
N ARG A 340 0.39 19.80 -11.90
CA ARG A 340 -0.32 20.18 -13.15
C ARG A 340 -1.60 20.98 -12.93
N ALA A 341 -2.13 20.96 -11.71
CA ALA A 341 -3.31 21.73 -11.34
C ALA A 341 -2.97 23.17 -10.94
N ALA A 342 -1.70 23.47 -10.64
CA ALA A 342 -1.31 24.75 -10.07
C ALA A 342 -1.68 25.92 -10.99
N GLY A 343 -2.38 26.91 -10.45
CA GLY A 343 -2.85 28.08 -11.19
C GLY A 343 -4.17 27.90 -11.93
N ASP A 344 -4.80 26.73 -11.87
CA ASP A 344 -6.15 26.46 -12.40
C ASP A 344 -7.10 26.07 -11.25
N PRO A 345 -7.91 27.01 -10.73
CA PRO A 345 -8.77 26.77 -9.57
C PRO A 345 -9.69 25.54 -9.69
N ALA A 346 -10.19 25.24 -10.89
CA ALA A 346 -11.05 24.08 -11.10
C ALA A 346 -10.27 22.76 -10.98
N ARG A 347 -9.02 22.73 -11.45
CA ARG A 347 -8.15 21.56 -11.29
C ARG A 347 -7.64 21.43 -9.87
N GLU A 348 -7.33 22.53 -9.19
CA GLU A 348 -6.90 22.54 -7.79
C GLU A 348 -7.99 21.98 -6.89
N GLU A 349 -9.23 22.44 -7.06
CA GLU A 349 -10.40 21.95 -6.32
C GLU A 349 -10.65 20.45 -6.59
N LYS A 350 -10.59 20.04 -7.86
CA LYS A 350 -10.71 18.62 -8.23
C LYS A 350 -9.65 17.75 -7.54
N MET A 351 -8.40 18.23 -7.48
CA MET A 351 -7.33 17.52 -6.80
C MET A 351 -7.54 17.48 -5.28
N ALA A 352 -8.02 18.58 -4.70
CA ALA A 352 -8.31 18.67 -3.29
C ALA A 352 -9.41 17.68 -2.86
N GLN A 353 -10.46 17.56 -3.66
CA GLN A 353 -11.52 16.57 -3.46
C GLN A 353 -11.01 15.14 -3.62
N LEU A 354 -10.21 14.88 -4.67
CA LEU A 354 -9.68 13.54 -4.95
C LEU A 354 -8.79 13.02 -3.82
N LEU A 355 -7.89 13.86 -3.30
CA LEU A 355 -6.97 13.49 -2.23
C LEU A 355 -7.50 13.83 -0.84
N ARG A 356 -8.75 14.33 -0.75
CA ARG A 356 -9.43 14.75 0.49
C ARG A 356 -8.55 15.65 1.37
N ARG A 357 -7.88 16.60 0.75
CA ARG A 357 -6.86 17.46 1.36
C ARG A 357 -6.82 18.80 0.64
N PRO A 358 -6.67 19.94 1.32
CA PRO A 358 -6.52 21.23 0.63
C PRO A 358 -5.40 21.19 -0.42
N TYR A 359 -5.60 21.82 -1.58
CA TYR A 359 -4.61 21.75 -2.67
C TYR A 359 -3.22 22.23 -2.25
N ARG A 360 -3.15 23.35 -1.53
CA ARG A 360 -1.88 23.86 -0.98
C ARG A 360 -1.16 22.85 -0.09
N GLU A 361 -1.91 22.10 0.70
CA GLU A 361 -1.39 21.08 1.60
C GLU A 361 -0.86 19.85 0.84
N ILE A 362 -1.46 19.51 -0.31
CA ILE A 362 -0.91 18.52 -1.25
C ILE A 362 0.43 19.01 -1.81
N VAL A 363 0.51 20.27 -2.25
CA VAL A 363 1.77 20.85 -2.78
C VAL A 363 2.86 20.88 -1.71
N ARG A 364 2.51 21.24 -0.46
CA ARG A 364 3.44 21.24 0.68
C ARG A 364 4.06 19.87 0.90
N LEU A 365 3.25 18.82 0.95
CA LEU A 365 3.75 17.45 1.14
C LEU A 365 4.65 16.99 -0.02
N ILE A 366 4.33 17.36 -1.27
CA ILE A 366 5.19 17.07 -2.42
C ILE A 366 6.53 17.80 -2.29
N ALA A 367 6.52 19.07 -1.85
CA ALA A 367 7.74 19.83 -1.64
C ALA A 367 8.61 19.23 -0.52
N GLU A 368 8.02 18.87 0.61
CA GLU A 368 8.72 18.21 1.71
C GLU A 368 9.31 16.86 1.32
N ARG A 369 8.55 16.04 0.59
CA ARG A 369 9.06 14.81 -0.01
C ARG A 369 10.23 15.11 -0.93
N THR A 370 10.13 16.15 -1.76
CA THR A 370 11.18 16.53 -2.72
C THR A 370 12.47 16.88 -1.98
N ARG A 371 12.39 17.63 -0.87
CA ARG A 371 13.56 17.92 -0.02
C ARG A 371 14.16 16.64 0.56
N TYR A 372 13.31 15.77 1.12
CA TYR A 372 13.74 14.50 1.69
C TYR A 372 14.44 13.59 0.67
N VAL A 373 13.86 13.40 -0.52
CA VAL A 373 14.47 12.57 -1.57
C VAL A 373 15.74 13.19 -2.14
N CYS A 374 15.82 14.52 -2.27
CA CYS A 374 17.03 15.19 -2.77
C CYS A 374 18.17 15.17 -1.75
N ALA A 375 17.87 15.13 -0.45
CA ALA A 375 18.88 14.88 0.58
C ALA A 375 19.35 13.42 0.52
N LEU A 376 18.41 12.48 0.42
CA LEU A 376 18.68 11.03 0.42
C LEU A 376 19.42 10.55 -0.84
N SER A 377 19.30 11.26 -1.97
CA SER A 377 19.97 10.88 -3.22
C SER A 377 21.46 11.24 -3.27
N ARG A 378 21.96 12.03 -2.32
CA ARG A 378 23.37 12.43 -2.25
C ARG A 378 24.22 11.24 -1.81
N ASP A 379 25.35 11.04 -2.47
CA ASP A 379 26.38 10.07 -2.11
C ASP A 379 25.94 8.59 -2.04
N VAL A 380 24.81 8.25 -2.68
CA VAL A 380 24.37 6.85 -2.79
C VAL A 380 25.14 6.14 -3.89
N ALA A 381 25.96 5.16 -3.52
CA ALA A 381 26.58 4.24 -4.48
C ALA A 381 25.48 3.45 -5.20
N LEU A 382 25.46 3.51 -6.53
CA LEU A 382 24.46 2.85 -7.35
C LEU A 382 24.96 1.56 -7.98
N ASP A 383 26.27 1.35 -8.03
CA ASP A 383 26.95 0.20 -8.65
C ASP A 383 26.77 -1.09 -7.85
#